data_AF-A0A846U1N3-F1
#
_entry.id   AF-A0A846U1N3-F1
#
_cell.length_a   1.000
_cell.length_b   1.000
_cell.length_c   1.000
_cell.angle_alpha   90.00
_cell.angle_beta   90.00
_cell.angle_gamma   90.00
#
_symmetry.space_group_name_H-M   'P 1'
#
loop_
_entity.id
_entity.type
_entity.pdbx_description
1 polymer ?
#
loop_
_entity_poly.entity_id
_entity_poly.type
_entity_poly.pdbx_seq_one_letter_code
_entity_poly.pdbx_strand_id
1 'polypeptide(L)'
;MNWRAARPWRRSCAESNRAPNHGGRTDSTLNPYVPHDYGSRVCGSDRYPQSPARTAPAGHWFGQEETTVSESTTITLLSTGGTIDKIYSLAGELKIGDPAAAEILEIVRPTVPVTVESVLRKDSLDIVDEDRQVLVERVDALTQNLVVITHGTDTMTDTAAYLQANGKNLTDKVIVFTGAMQPASLKVTDSHFNLGAAFAAVQLLEPGIYLAMSGRIFPAGTVVKDRARGQFVEA
;
A
#
# COMPACT_ATOMS: atom_id res chain seq x y z
N MET A 1 -10.99 29.46 26.59
CA MET A 1 -11.15 28.52 27.72
C MET A 1 -12.19 27.49 27.28
N ASN A 2 -12.01 26.18 27.24
CA ASN A 2 -11.23 25.28 28.07
C ASN A 2 -11.11 23.94 27.31
N TRP A 3 -9.91 23.53 26.88
CA TRP A 3 -9.68 22.14 26.47
C TRP A 3 -9.34 21.34 27.73
N ARG A 4 -10.29 20.56 28.23
CA ARG A 4 -10.04 19.60 29.33
C ARG A 4 -9.52 18.29 28.75
N ALA A 5 -8.31 17.93 29.15
CA ALA A 5 -7.71 16.62 28.98
C ALA A 5 -8.37 15.56 29.85
N ALA A 6 -8.54 14.34 29.31
CA ALA A 6 -8.66 13.06 30.04
C ALA A 6 -8.69 11.91 29.00
N ARG A 7 -8.05 10.74 29.12
CA ARG A 7 -7.12 10.10 30.07
C ARG A 7 -6.47 8.89 29.33
N PRO A 8 -5.32 8.36 29.79
CA PRO A 8 -4.59 7.27 29.13
C PRO A 8 -5.13 5.88 29.50
N TRP A 9 -5.14 4.97 28.52
CA TRP A 9 -5.37 3.54 28.75
C TRP A 9 -4.16 2.92 29.46
N ARG A 10 -4.29 2.65 30.77
CA ARG A 10 -3.43 1.70 31.50
C ARG A 10 -4.19 0.39 31.63
N ARG A 11 -3.60 -0.72 31.17
CA ARG A 11 -3.91 -2.05 31.73
C ARG A 11 -2.67 -2.58 32.42
N SER A 12 -2.86 -2.82 33.72
CA SER A 12 -1.96 -3.49 34.64
C SER A 12 -2.09 -5.00 34.43
N CYS A 13 -0.99 -5.70 34.20
CA CYS A 13 -0.88 -7.12 34.55
C CYS A 13 0.10 -7.21 35.71
N ALA A 14 -0.43 -7.60 36.87
CA ALA A 14 0.34 -7.87 38.07
C ALA A 14 0.88 -9.30 38.05
N GLU A 15 2.06 -9.46 38.66
CA GLU A 15 2.76 -10.70 38.94
C GLU A 15 2.02 -11.62 39.93
N SER A 16 2.07 -12.93 39.69
CA SER A 16 2.26 -14.03 40.66
C SER A 16 2.25 -15.33 39.82
N ASN A 17 3.12 -16.33 39.97
CA ASN A 17 3.82 -16.88 41.12
C ASN A 17 5.13 -17.57 40.69
N ARG A 18 6.07 -17.64 41.64
CA ARG A 18 7.36 -18.37 41.55
C ARG A 18 7.18 -19.89 41.67
N ALA A 19 8.21 -20.56 41.13
CA ALA A 19 8.48 -21.99 40.94
C ALA A 19 8.34 -22.93 42.16
N PRO A 20 8.55 -24.24 41.92
CA PRO A 20 9.67 -24.88 42.61
C PRO A 20 10.67 -25.57 41.69
N ASN A 21 11.85 -25.72 42.27
CA ASN A 21 13.14 -26.10 41.75
C ASN A 21 13.33 -27.62 41.80
N HIS A 22 13.87 -28.25 40.76
CA HIS A 22 14.53 -29.57 40.89
C HIS A 22 15.71 -29.64 39.93
N GLY A 23 16.92 -29.74 40.49
CA GLY A 23 18.13 -30.12 39.78
C GLY A 23 18.36 -31.64 39.81
N GLY A 24 19.19 -32.14 38.90
CA GLY A 24 19.87 -33.43 39.05
C GLY A 24 19.83 -34.39 37.85
N ARG A 25 20.80 -34.24 36.93
CA ARG A 25 21.67 -35.23 36.26
C ARG A 25 21.17 -36.59 35.69
N THR A 26 21.75 -36.91 34.51
CA THR A 26 21.96 -38.22 33.81
C THR A 26 20.69 -38.90 33.28
N ASP A 27 20.59 -39.59 32.14
CA ASP A 27 21.53 -40.35 31.31
C ASP A 27 20.93 -40.48 29.88
N SER A 28 21.79 -40.90 28.96
CA SER A 28 21.65 -41.25 27.57
C SER A 28 20.52 -42.25 27.19
N THR A 29 20.23 -42.23 25.88
CA THR A 29 19.43 -43.20 25.10
C THR A 29 17.90 -43.09 25.20
N LEU A 30 17.26 -42.61 24.13
CA LEU A 30 16.25 -43.35 23.35
C LEU A 30 15.43 -42.41 22.43
N ASN A 31 15.26 -42.90 21.21
CA ASN A 31 14.59 -42.38 20.03
C ASN A 31 13.08 -42.06 20.25
N PRO A 32 12.56 -40.87 19.88
CA PRO A 32 11.14 -40.56 19.95
C PRO A 32 10.47 -40.71 18.58
N TYR A 33 10.18 -41.95 18.17
CA TYR A 33 9.14 -42.21 17.17
C TYR A 33 8.27 -43.37 17.64
N VAL A 34 7.27 -43.04 18.46
CA VAL A 34 6.16 -43.93 18.80
C VAL A 34 4.88 -43.11 18.64
N PRO A 35 3.93 -43.51 17.78
CA PRO A 35 2.66 -42.81 17.64
C PRO A 35 1.80 -43.09 18.87
N HIS A 36 1.40 -42.05 19.59
CA HIS A 36 0.40 -42.17 20.66
C HIS A 36 -1.01 -42.14 20.09
N ASP A 37 -1.71 -43.24 20.32
CA ASP A 37 -3.14 -43.47 20.13
C ASP A 37 -3.94 -42.52 21.04
N TYR A 38 -4.55 -41.48 20.46
CA TYR A 38 -5.44 -40.59 21.19
C TYR A 38 -6.87 -41.15 21.15
N GLY A 39 -7.20 -41.90 22.20
CA GLY A 39 -8.55 -42.35 22.50
C GLY A 39 -9.57 -41.22 22.49
N SER A 40 -10.67 -41.48 21.79
CA SER A 40 -11.87 -40.64 21.70
C SER A 40 -12.52 -40.46 23.06
N ARG A 41 -12.44 -39.25 23.64
CA ARG A 41 -13.37 -38.81 24.68
C ARG A 41 -14.43 -37.93 24.04
N VAL A 42 -15.62 -38.52 23.92
CA VAL A 42 -16.85 -37.83 23.57
C VAL A 42 -17.23 -36.94 24.74
N CYS A 43 -17.05 -35.62 24.61
CA CYS A 43 -17.61 -34.66 25.55
C CYS A 43 -19.11 -34.50 25.30
N GLY A 44 -19.88 -34.54 26.38
CA GLY A 44 -21.33 -34.67 26.42
C GLY A 44 -22.12 -33.57 25.69
N SER A 45 -23.31 -33.97 25.26
CA SER A 45 -24.33 -33.18 24.60
C SER A 45 -25.00 -32.19 25.56
N ASP A 46 -24.39 -31.01 25.73
CA ASP A 46 -25.09 -29.88 26.33
C ASP A 46 -26.01 -29.20 25.31
N ARG A 47 -27.28 -29.17 25.69
CA ARG A 47 -28.44 -28.70 24.92
C ARG A 47 -28.29 -27.22 24.57
N TYR A 48 -28.25 -26.91 23.27
CA TYR A 48 -28.45 -25.56 22.77
C TYR A 48 -29.89 -25.10 23.07
N PRO A 49 -30.13 -23.96 23.72
CA PRO A 49 -31.48 -23.45 23.91
C PRO A 49 -32.06 -23.03 22.54
N GLN A 50 -33.20 -23.63 22.18
CA GLN A 50 -33.94 -23.30 20.97
C GLN A 50 -34.49 -21.87 21.08
N SER A 51 -34.07 -21.00 20.17
CA SER A 51 -34.62 -19.64 20.03
C SER A 51 -36.02 -19.71 19.40
N PRO A 52 -37.02 -18.92 19.84
CA PRO A 52 -38.37 -19.03 19.31
C PRO A 52 -38.42 -18.58 17.84
N ALA A 53 -39.10 -19.38 17.02
CA ALA A 53 -39.33 -19.12 15.61
C ALA A 53 -40.02 -17.76 15.41
N ARG A 54 -39.32 -16.81 14.79
CA ARG A 54 -39.97 -15.62 14.22
C ARG A 54 -40.54 -16.00 12.87
N THR A 55 -41.86 -15.94 12.76
CA THR A 55 -42.57 -15.97 11.48
C THR A 55 -42.25 -14.70 10.70
N ALA A 56 -41.61 -14.85 9.53
CA ALA A 56 -41.43 -13.76 8.58
C ALA A 56 -42.77 -13.50 7.85
N PRO A 57 -43.21 -12.24 7.68
CA PRO A 57 -44.39 -11.96 6.89
C PRO A 57 -44.09 -12.18 5.40
N ALA A 58 -45.01 -12.82 4.70
CA ALA A 58 -45.03 -12.91 3.25
C ALA A 58 -45.29 -11.52 2.67
N GLY A 59 -44.33 -10.96 1.94
CA GLY A 59 -44.48 -9.64 1.34
C GLY A 59 -43.45 -9.35 0.27
N HIS A 60 -43.90 -9.42 -0.98
CA HIS A 60 -43.45 -8.62 -2.12
C HIS A 60 -41.94 -8.66 -2.42
N TRP A 61 -41.57 -9.61 -3.29
CA TRP A 61 -40.32 -9.56 -4.06
C TRP A 61 -40.36 -8.35 -5.00
N PHE A 62 -39.98 -7.18 -4.49
CA PHE A 62 -39.68 -6.01 -5.32
C PHE A 62 -38.51 -6.34 -6.26
N GLY A 63 -38.60 -5.80 -7.47
CA GLY A 63 -37.84 -6.18 -8.64
C GLY A 63 -36.33 -6.28 -8.42
N GLN A 64 -35.72 -7.22 -9.14
CA GLN A 64 -34.31 -7.17 -9.42
C GLN A 64 -34.06 -5.91 -10.26
N GLU A 65 -33.68 -4.82 -9.61
CA GLU A 65 -32.78 -3.87 -10.26
C GLU A 65 -31.49 -4.65 -10.50
N GLU A 66 -31.36 -5.13 -11.73
CA GLU A 66 -30.12 -5.61 -12.30
C GLU A 66 -29.12 -4.47 -12.12
N THR A 67 -28.35 -4.52 -11.03
CA THR A 67 -27.30 -3.55 -10.75
C THR A 67 -26.28 -3.76 -11.85
N THR A 68 -26.37 -2.92 -12.88
CA THR A 68 -25.32 -2.83 -13.90
C THR A 68 -24.04 -2.58 -13.12
N VAL A 69 -23.14 -3.56 -13.15
CA VAL A 69 -21.82 -3.42 -12.58
C VAL A 69 -21.20 -2.25 -13.33
N SER A 70 -21.13 -1.11 -12.64
CA SER A 70 -20.37 0.07 -13.04
C SER A 70 -19.05 -0.40 -13.63
N GLU A 71 -18.71 0.06 -14.83
CA GLU A 71 -17.39 -0.04 -15.46
C GLU A 71 -16.30 -0.09 -14.37
N SER A 72 -15.57 -1.21 -14.28
CA SER A 72 -14.64 -1.45 -13.20
C SER A 72 -13.60 -0.34 -13.16
N THR A 73 -13.64 0.47 -12.10
CA THR A 73 -12.70 1.58 -11.90
C THR A 73 -11.27 1.03 -11.95
N THR A 74 -10.59 1.23 -13.08
CA THR A 74 -9.23 0.70 -13.31
C THR A 74 -8.22 1.77 -12.94
N ILE A 75 -7.19 1.39 -12.19
CA ILE A 75 -6.08 2.28 -11.84
C ILE A 75 -4.98 2.12 -12.89
N THR A 76 -4.55 3.22 -13.49
CA THR A 76 -3.38 3.23 -14.37
C THR A 76 -2.14 3.62 -13.58
N LEU A 77 -1.13 2.76 -13.56
CA LEU A 77 0.18 3.06 -13.01
C LEU A 77 1.15 3.41 -14.13
N LEU A 78 1.70 4.62 -14.07
CA LEU A 78 2.75 5.08 -14.98
C LEU A 78 4.09 5.11 -14.24
N SER A 79 5.08 4.36 -14.70
CA SER A 79 6.43 4.46 -14.17
C SER A 79 7.31 5.40 -15.00
N THR A 80 8.05 6.26 -14.31
CA THR A 80 9.11 7.07 -14.90
C THR A 80 10.52 6.62 -14.49
N GLY A 81 10.64 5.59 -13.66
CA GLY A 81 11.89 5.13 -13.07
C GLY A 81 12.10 5.62 -11.64
N GLY A 82 13.27 6.20 -11.38
CA GLY A 82 13.68 6.61 -10.05
C GLY A 82 14.16 5.46 -9.15
N THR A 83 14.39 5.77 -7.88
CA THR A 83 14.98 4.82 -6.92
C THR A 83 14.17 3.54 -6.77
N ILE A 84 12.84 3.60 -6.82
CA ILE A 84 11.97 2.42 -6.69
C ILE A 84 12.31 1.33 -7.72
N ASP A 85 12.66 1.72 -8.94
CA ASP A 85 12.99 0.83 -10.06
C ASP A 85 14.50 0.53 -10.16
N LYS A 86 15.33 0.98 -9.20
CA LYS A 86 16.77 0.69 -9.24
C LYS A 86 17.06 -0.79 -8.97
N ILE A 87 17.94 -1.35 -9.79
CA ILE A 87 18.44 -2.72 -9.66
C ILE A 87 19.96 -2.73 -9.79
N TYR A 88 20.60 -3.72 -9.16
CA TYR A 88 22.00 -4.02 -9.39
C TYR A 88 22.15 -4.87 -10.66
N SER A 89 22.99 -4.42 -11.58
CA SER A 89 23.39 -5.24 -12.72
C SER A 89 24.27 -6.41 -12.27
N LEU A 90 24.50 -7.38 -13.16
CA LEU A 90 25.46 -8.47 -12.90
C LEU A 90 26.89 -7.95 -12.64
N ALA A 91 27.21 -6.75 -13.13
CA ALA A 91 28.48 -6.07 -12.87
C ALA A 91 28.49 -5.28 -11.54
N GLY A 92 27.38 -5.28 -10.79
CA GLY A 92 27.24 -4.55 -9.53
C GLY A 92 26.91 -3.06 -9.69
N GLU A 93 26.60 -2.62 -10.92
CA GLU A 93 26.25 -1.22 -11.20
C GLU A 93 24.76 -0.97 -10.94
N LEU A 94 24.45 0.17 -10.34
CA LEU A 94 23.07 0.57 -10.08
C LEU A 94 22.47 1.20 -11.34
N LYS A 95 21.39 0.61 -11.86
CA LYS A 95 20.68 1.11 -13.04
C LYS A 95 19.17 1.08 -12.84
N ILE A 96 18.44 1.82 -13.66
CA ILE A 96 16.97 1.78 -13.69
C ILE A 96 16.52 0.54 -14.46
N GLY A 97 15.84 -0.37 -13.76
CA GLY A 97 15.30 -1.62 -14.27
C GLY A 97 13.93 -1.46 -14.93
N ASP A 98 13.22 -2.58 -15.07
CA ASP A 98 11.80 -2.57 -15.44
C ASP A 98 10.97 -2.01 -14.26
N PRO A 99 9.72 -1.55 -14.48
CA PRO A 99 8.89 -1.03 -13.41
C PRO A 99 8.71 -2.06 -12.28
N ALA A 100 9.32 -1.81 -11.12
CA ALA A 100 9.22 -2.69 -9.96
C ALA A 100 7.79 -2.77 -9.41
N ALA A 101 6.94 -1.81 -9.78
CA ALA A 101 5.52 -1.81 -9.47
C ALA A 101 4.83 -3.13 -9.85
N ALA A 102 5.18 -3.77 -10.98
CA ALA A 102 4.57 -5.04 -11.38
C ALA A 102 4.80 -6.13 -10.32
N GLU A 103 6.04 -6.31 -9.87
CA GLU A 103 6.40 -7.26 -8.82
C GLU A 103 5.79 -6.90 -7.46
N ILE A 104 5.78 -5.60 -7.10
CA ILE A 104 5.17 -5.14 -5.86
C ILE A 104 3.66 -5.44 -5.84
N LEU A 105 2.97 -5.31 -6.97
CA LEU A 105 1.53 -5.57 -7.06
C LEU A 105 1.19 -7.06 -6.84
N GLU A 106 2.07 -7.99 -7.16
CA GLU A 106 1.90 -9.41 -6.81
C GLU A 106 1.95 -9.65 -5.30
N ILE A 107 2.73 -8.83 -4.58
CA ILE A 107 2.86 -8.90 -3.11
C ILE A 107 1.66 -8.23 -2.44
N VAL A 108 1.30 -7.02 -2.89
CA VAL A 108 0.22 -6.20 -2.33
C VAL A 108 -1.16 -6.77 -2.65
N ARG A 109 -1.31 -7.46 -3.79
CA ARG A 109 -2.55 -8.08 -4.28
C ARG A 109 -3.75 -7.13 -4.22
N PRO A 110 -3.73 -6.01 -4.96
CA PRO A 110 -4.89 -5.13 -5.05
C PRO A 110 -6.06 -5.88 -5.68
N THR A 111 -7.27 -5.62 -5.18
CA THR A 111 -8.51 -6.18 -5.75
C THR A 111 -9.03 -5.38 -6.94
N VAL A 112 -8.54 -4.15 -7.11
CA VAL A 112 -8.89 -3.25 -8.21
C VAL A 112 -8.04 -3.59 -9.43
N PRO A 113 -8.60 -3.58 -10.66
CA PRO A 113 -7.81 -3.76 -11.86
C PRO A 113 -6.72 -2.70 -11.99
N VAL A 114 -5.51 -3.12 -12.33
CA VAL A 114 -4.35 -2.24 -12.48
C VAL A 114 -3.70 -2.47 -13.83
N THR A 115 -3.45 -1.39 -14.56
CA THR A 115 -2.56 -1.41 -15.73
C THR A 115 -1.24 -0.77 -15.36
N VAL A 116 -0.12 -1.36 -15.78
CA VAL A 116 1.23 -0.83 -15.52
C VAL A 116 1.86 -0.48 -16.86
N GLU A 117 2.37 0.74 -16.98
CA GLU A 117 3.04 1.24 -18.17
C GLU A 117 4.35 1.93 -17.79
N SER A 118 5.42 1.62 -18.51
CA SER A 118 6.69 2.35 -18.40
C SER A 118 6.67 3.52 -19.39
N VAL A 119 6.58 4.75 -18.87
CA VAL A 119 6.62 5.97 -19.67
C VAL A 119 8.06 6.44 -19.86
N LEU A 120 8.84 6.41 -18.78
CA LEU A 120 10.26 6.73 -18.76
C LEU A 120 11.01 5.69 -17.94
N ARG A 121 12.34 5.70 -18.06
CA ARG A 121 13.27 4.82 -17.29
C ARG A 121 14.52 5.59 -16.89
N LYS A 122 14.34 6.68 -16.13
CA LYS A 122 15.41 7.61 -15.78
C LYS A 122 15.56 7.78 -14.27
N ASP A 123 16.75 8.21 -13.84
CA ASP A 123 16.88 8.80 -12.51
C ASP A 123 16.17 10.16 -12.51
N SER A 124 15.53 10.51 -11.40
CA SER A 124 14.84 11.80 -11.28
C SER A 124 15.75 13.00 -11.54
N LEU A 125 17.04 12.90 -11.22
CA LEU A 125 17.99 13.98 -11.47
C LEU A 125 18.29 14.19 -12.96
N ASP A 126 18.03 13.18 -13.80
CA ASP A 126 18.23 13.23 -15.25
C ASP A 126 16.94 13.54 -16.02
N ILE A 127 15.81 13.74 -15.33
CA ILE A 127 14.52 14.10 -15.93
C ILE A 127 14.50 15.61 -16.24
N VAL A 128 14.39 15.91 -17.52
CA VAL A 128 14.27 17.28 -18.06
C VAL A 128 12.82 17.59 -18.46
N ASP A 129 12.54 18.84 -18.84
CA ASP A 129 11.17 19.28 -19.14
C ASP A 129 10.58 18.56 -20.36
N GLU A 130 11.40 18.18 -21.34
CA GLU A 130 10.98 17.35 -22.47
C GLU A 130 10.48 15.97 -22.00
N ASP A 131 11.11 15.39 -20.98
CA ASP A 131 10.64 14.12 -20.39
C ASP A 131 9.33 14.32 -19.62
N ARG A 132 9.21 15.44 -18.89
CA ARG A 132 7.96 15.79 -18.18
C ARG A 132 6.82 16.00 -19.16
N GLN A 133 7.10 16.57 -20.33
CA GLN A 133 6.14 16.74 -21.40
C GLN A 133 5.63 15.41 -21.94
N VAL A 134 6.49 14.39 -22.09
CA VAL A 134 6.06 13.03 -22.45
C VAL A 134 5.09 12.46 -21.41
N LEU A 135 5.35 12.67 -20.12
CA LEU A 135 4.44 12.25 -19.05
C LEU A 135 3.09 13.00 -19.12
N VAL A 136 3.10 14.31 -19.36
CA VAL A 136 1.89 15.13 -19.55
C VAL A 136 1.04 14.58 -20.68
N GLU A 137 1.64 14.38 -21.86
CA GLU A 137 0.95 13.85 -23.04
C GLU A 137 0.35 12.48 -22.76
N ARG A 138 1.09 11.63 -22.03
CA ARG A 138 0.60 10.31 -21.67
C ARG A 138 -0.60 10.37 -20.73
N VAL A 139 -0.54 11.22 -19.70
CA VAL A 139 -1.64 11.43 -18.74
C VAL A 139 -2.87 12.00 -19.43
N ASP A 140 -2.70 12.99 -20.31
CA ASP A 140 -3.80 13.61 -21.05
C ASP A 140 -4.51 12.62 -21.99
N ALA A 141 -3.76 11.65 -22.54
CA ALA A 141 -4.29 10.59 -23.39
C ALA A 141 -5.02 9.46 -22.62
N LEU A 142 -4.98 9.44 -21.28
CA LEU A 142 -5.69 8.42 -20.50
C LEU A 142 -7.19 8.69 -20.45
N THR A 143 -7.98 7.64 -20.67
CA THR A 143 -9.42 7.67 -20.41
C THR A 143 -9.75 7.39 -18.94
N GLN A 144 -8.85 6.70 -18.22
CA GLN A 144 -8.98 6.42 -16.80
C GLN A 144 -8.72 7.67 -15.95
N ASN A 145 -9.46 7.79 -14.85
CA ASN A 145 -9.37 8.93 -13.94
C ASN A 145 -8.46 8.67 -12.73
N LEU A 146 -8.18 7.41 -12.39
CA LEU A 146 -7.31 7.07 -11.28
C LEU A 146 -5.91 6.75 -11.80
N VAL A 147 -4.94 7.60 -11.46
CA VAL A 147 -3.57 7.48 -11.96
C VAL A 147 -2.59 7.46 -10.79
N VAL A 148 -1.73 6.45 -10.76
CA VAL A 148 -0.58 6.39 -9.84
C VAL A 148 0.68 6.57 -10.66
N ILE A 149 1.60 7.43 -10.22
CA ILE A 149 2.86 7.68 -10.93
C ILE A 149 4.02 7.32 -10.02
N THR A 150 4.82 6.31 -10.40
CA THR A 150 6.07 6.00 -9.71
C THR A 150 7.20 6.84 -10.29
N HIS A 151 7.87 7.61 -9.43
CA HIS A 151 8.89 8.57 -9.81
C HIS A 151 10.06 8.59 -8.82
N GLY A 152 11.23 9.06 -9.29
CA GLY A 152 12.37 9.33 -8.41
C GLY A 152 12.10 10.52 -7.48
N THR A 153 12.58 10.44 -6.25
CA THR A 153 12.15 11.37 -5.19
C THR A 153 12.76 12.76 -5.31
N ASP A 154 13.88 12.93 -6.03
CA ASP A 154 14.64 14.21 -6.05
C ASP A 154 13.99 15.36 -6.80
N THR A 155 13.21 15.04 -7.84
CA THR A 155 12.51 16.02 -8.70
C THR A 155 11.02 15.71 -8.83
N MET A 156 10.49 14.83 -7.99
CA MET A 156 9.06 14.43 -8.01
C MET A 156 8.13 15.63 -7.85
N THR A 157 8.48 16.57 -6.95
CA THR A 157 7.71 17.80 -6.72
C THR A 157 7.68 18.68 -7.95
N ASP A 158 8.80 18.76 -8.67
CA ASP A 158 8.95 19.57 -9.87
C ASP A 158 8.15 18.97 -11.03
N THR A 159 8.20 17.64 -11.19
CA THR A 159 7.38 16.93 -12.18
C THR A 159 5.89 17.05 -11.88
N ALA A 160 5.47 16.97 -10.61
CA ALA A 160 4.08 17.16 -10.22
C ALA A 160 3.59 18.60 -10.53
N ALA A 161 4.41 19.61 -10.23
CA ALA A 161 4.11 21.01 -10.55
C ALA A 161 4.06 21.25 -12.07
N TYR A 162 4.98 20.64 -12.83
CA TYR A 162 4.98 20.70 -14.29
C TYR A 162 3.70 20.08 -14.88
N LEU A 163 3.29 18.91 -14.39
CA LEU A 163 2.05 18.26 -14.81
C LEU A 163 0.83 19.13 -14.49
N GLN A 164 0.79 19.72 -13.30
CA GLN A 164 -0.29 20.63 -12.90
C GLN A 164 -0.40 21.86 -13.81
N ALA A 165 0.74 22.40 -14.25
CA ALA A 165 0.78 23.60 -15.08
C ALA A 165 0.48 23.32 -16.58
N ASN A 166 0.81 22.13 -17.07
CA ASN A 166 0.81 21.85 -18.52
C ASN A 166 -0.25 20.82 -18.96
N GLY A 167 -0.83 20.04 -18.04
CA GLY A 167 -1.86 19.06 -18.35
C GLY A 167 -3.20 19.72 -18.70
N LYS A 168 -3.89 19.15 -19.68
CA LYS A 168 -5.16 19.69 -20.20
C LYS A 168 -6.38 18.91 -19.73
N ASN A 169 -6.22 17.63 -19.43
CA ASN A 169 -7.32 16.73 -19.09
C ASN A 169 -7.20 16.24 -17.65
N LEU A 170 -7.12 17.16 -16.69
CA LEU A 170 -6.85 16.83 -15.28
C LEU A 170 -8.07 16.97 -14.36
N THR A 171 -9.13 17.64 -14.80
CA THR A 171 -10.26 18.07 -13.94
C THR A 171 -10.90 16.94 -13.16
N ASP A 172 -11.08 15.77 -13.78
CA ASP A 172 -11.74 14.62 -13.17
C ASP A 172 -10.75 13.54 -12.72
N LYS A 173 -9.44 13.80 -12.83
CA LYS A 173 -8.39 12.82 -12.53
C LYS A 173 -7.89 12.97 -11.10
N VAL A 174 -7.76 11.85 -10.40
CA VAL A 174 -6.98 11.75 -9.17
C VAL A 174 -5.62 11.18 -9.55
N ILE A 175 -4.57 11.96 -9.35
CA ILE A 175 -3.21 11.61 -9.72
C ILE A 175 -2.35 11.59 -8.47
N VAL A 176 -1.74 10.45 -8.17
CA VAL A 176 -0.90 10.30 -6.97
C VAL A 176 0.51 9.90 -7.39
N PHE A 177 1.46 10.81 -7.20
CA PHE A 177 2.89 10.52 -7.30
C PHE A 177 3.36 9.76 -6.06
N THR A 178 4.24 8.80 -6.28
CA THR A 178 4.93 8.08 -5.22
C THR A 178 6.29 7.59 -5.70
N GLY A 179 7.08 7.07 -4.78
CA GLY A 179 8.42 6.59 -5.04
C GLY A 179 8.96 5.87 -3.81
N ALA A 180 10.28 5.74 -3.75
CA ALA A 180 10.95 5.11 -2.62
C ALA A 180 12.29 5.79 -2.34
N MET A 181 12.70 5.79 -1.07
CA MET A 181 14.05 6.18 -0.66
C MET A 181 15.04 5.05 -0.82
N GLN A 182 14.57 3.80 -0.81
CA GLN A 182 15.35 2.60 -1.07
C GLN A 182 14.80 1.84 -2.27
N PRO A 183 15.65 1.20 -3.10
CA PRO A 183 15.18 0.41 -4.23
C PRO A 183 14.22 -0.71 -3.82
N ALA A 184 13.25 -1.04 -4.68
CA ALA A 184 12.31 -2.13 -4.40
C ALA A 184 13.00 -3.50 -4.36
N SER A 185 14.12 -3.63 -5.08
CA SER A 185 14.96 -4.84 -5.10
C SER A 185 15.63 -5.15 -3.75
N LEU A 186 15.65 -4.21 -2.79
CA LEU A 186 16.19 -4.43 -1.45
C LEU A 186 15.14 -5.06 -0.53
N LYS A 187 15.58 -6.02 0.30
CA LYS A 187 14.73 -6.64 1.33
C LYS A 187 14.15 -5.63 2.32
N VAL A 188 14.95 -4.62 2.68
CA VAL A 188 14.53 -3.53 3.55
C VAL A 188 14.30 -2.31 2.68
N THR A 189 13.04 -2.06 2.35
CA THR A 189 12.64 -0.98 1.45
C THR A 189 11.30 -0.38 1.86
N ASP A 190 11.12 0.90 1.59
CA ASP A 190 9.88 1.64 1.79
C ASP A 190 8.93 1.56 0.58
N SER A 191 9.37 0.97 -0.54
CA SER A 191 8.62 0.94 -1.81
C SER A 191 7.21 0.34 -1.69
N HIS A 192 7.08 -0.82 -1.06
CA HIS A 192 5.80 -1.52 -0.90
C HIS A 192 4.79 -0.68 -0.12
N PHE A 193 5.25 -0.05 0.95
CA PHE A 193 4.40 0.78 1.80
C PHE A 193 3.96 2.05 1.07
N ASN A 194 4.89 2.77 0.42
CA ASN A 194 4.58 3.98 -0.32
C ASN A 194 3.63 3.69 -1.49
N LEU A 195 3.86 2.59 -2.24
CA LEU A 195 2.97 2.19 -3.32
C LEU A 195 1.57 1.84 -2.80
N GLY A 196 1.48 1.03 -1.75
CA GLY A 196 0.19 0.71 -1.12
C GLY A 196 -0.56 1.96 -0.64
N ALA A 197 0.16 2.92 -0.04
CA ALA A 197 -0.41 4.21 0.37
C ALA A 197 -0.92 5.03 -0.83
N ALA A 198 -0.19 5.04 -1.95
CA ALA A 198 -0.61 5.72 -3.17
C ALA A 198 -1.88 5.11 -3.77
N PHE A 199 -2.00 3.78 -3.75
CA PHE A 199 -3.20 3.07 -4.19
C PHE A 199 -4.41 3.36 -3.31
N ALA A 200 -4.23 3.46 -2.00
CA ALA A 200 -5.32 3.90 -1.12
C ALA A 200 -5.69 5.37 -1.40
N ALA A 201 -4.70 6.24 -1.52
CA ALA A 201 -4.88 7.67 -1.76
C ALA A 201 -5.67 7.96 -3.05
N VAL A 202 -5.29 7.32 -4.17
CA VAL A 202 -5.91 7.59 -5.48
C VAL A 202 -7.41 7.25 -5.51
N GLN A 203 -7.86 6.34 -4.64
CA GLN A 203 -9.27 5.93 -4.55
C GLN A 203 -10.09 6.77 -3.57
N LEU A 204 -9.44 7.44 -2.61
CA LEU A 204 -10.10 8.13 -1.50
C LEU A 204 -10.13 9.65 -1.66
N LEU A 205 -9.22 10.21 -2.46
CA LEU A 205 -9.08 11.64 -2.66
C LEU A 205 -9.99 12.15 -3.77
N GLU A 206 -10.36 13.42 -3.67
CA GLU A 206 -11.02 14.15 -4.75
C GLU A 206 -10.05 14.42 -5.90
N PRO A 207 -10.54 14.68 -7.13
CA PRO A 207 -9.71 15.03 -8.27
C PRO A 207 -8.66 16.09 -7.95
N GLY A 208 -7.43 15.85 -8.41
CA GLY A 208 -6.27 16.65 -8.05
C GLY A 208 -4.97 15.85 -8.16
N ILE A 209 -3.85 16.54 -7.94
CA ILE A 209 -2.51 15.95 -7.98
C ILE A 209 -1.93 15.94 -6.56
N TYR A 210 -1.45 14.78 -6.14
CA TYR A 210 -0.94 14.54 -4.80
C TYR A 210 0.39 13.79 -4.82
N LEU A 211 1.13 13.87 -3.72
CA LEU A 211 2.31 13.05 -3.45
C LEU A 211 2.02 12.18 -2.22
N ALA A 212 2.19 10.87 -2.33
CA ALA A 212 2.05 9.91 -1.22
C ALA A 212 3.42 9.30 -0.89
N MET A 213 4.02 9.73 0.21
CA MET A 213 5.36 9.32 0.64
C MET A 213 5.44 9.25 2.17
N SER A 214 6.10 8.22 2.70
CA SER A 214 6.42 8.11 4.14
C SER A 214 5.19 8.23 5.06
N GLY A 215 4.03 7.75 4.59
CA GLY A 215 2.80 7.69 5.39
C GLY A 215 2.01 8.99 5.43
N ARG A 216 2.39 9.97 4.61
CA ARG A 216 1.70 11.24 4.46
C ARG A 216 1.29 11.44 2.99
N ILE A 217 0.22 12.21 2.81
CA ILE A 217 -0.29 12.63 1.51
C ILE A 217 -0.24 14.16 1.48
N PHE A 218 0.31 14.70 0.41
CA PHE A 218 0.46 16.14 0.22
C PHE A 218 -0.14 16.57 -1.11
N PRO A 219 -0.93 17.65 -1.19
CA PRO A 219 -1.26 18.27 -2.46
C PRO A 219 0.00 18.72 -3.20
N ALA A 220 0.03 18.58 -4.53
CA ALA A 220 1.12 19.11 -5.35
C ALA A 220 1.31 20.61 -5.09
N GLY A 221 2.57 21.06 -5.09
CA GLY A 221 2.94 22.45 -4.79
C GLY A 221 3.01 22.83 -3.31
N THR A 222 2.62 21.94 -2.39
CA THR A 222 2.65 22.22 -0.93
C THR A 222 3.79 21.52 -0.19
N VAL A 223 4.67 20.83 -0.90
CA VAL A 223 5.67 19.93 -0.31
C VAL A 223 7.00 20.04 -1.05
N VAL A 224 8.09 19.92 -0.29
CA VAL A 224 9.48 19.90 -0.80
C VAL A 224 10.23 18.72 -0.17
N LYS A 225 11.17 18.13 -0.92
CA LYS A 225 12.08 17.11 -0.38
C LYS A 225 13.24 17.79 0.38
N ASP A 226 13.26 17.60 1.70
CA ASP A 226 14.45 17.83 2.51
C ASP A 226 15.46 16.70 2.22
N ARG A 227 16.44 17.00 1.36
CA ARG A 227 17.48 16.04 0.95
C ARG A 227 18.42 15.66 2.08
N ALA A 228 18.63 16.53 3.08
CA ALA A 228 19.49 16.22 4.21
C ALA A 228 18.85 15.21 5.15
N ARG A 229 17.53 15.27 5.32
CA ARG A 229 16.76 14.31 6.14
C ARG A 229 16.21 13.13 5.35
N GLY A 230 16.17 13.21 4.03
CA GLY A 230 15.51 12.21 3.18
C GLY A 230 14.00 12.18 3.42
N GLN A 231 13.38 13.33 3.67
CA GLN A 231 11.97 13.44 4.05
C GLN A 231 11.24 14.49 3.21
N PHE A 232 9.94 14.30 3.04
CA PHE A 232 9.05 15.30 2.46
C PHE A 232 8.46 16.16 3.58
N VAL A 233 8.64 17.48 3.46
CA VAL A 233 8.19 18.48 4.43
C VAL A 233 7.31 19.50 3.72
N GLU A 234 6.38 20.10 4.47
CA GLU A 234 5.54 21.19 3.95
C GLU A 234 6.41 22.38 3.55
N ALA A 235 6.09 22.97 2.40
CA ALA A 235 6.83 24.06 1.76
C ALA A 235 6.59 25.42 2.44
#